data_AF-A0A952C2E7-F1
#
_entry.id   AF-A0A952C2E7-F1
#
_cell.length_a   1.000
_cell.length_b   1.000
_cell.length_c   1.000
_cell.angle_alpha   90.00
_cell.angle_beta   90.00
_cell.angle_gamma   90.00
#
_symmetry.space_group_name_H-M   'P 1'
#
loop_
_entity.id
_entity.type
_entity.pdbx_description
1 polymer ?
#
loop_
_entity_poly.entity_id
_entity_poly.type
_entity_poly.pdbx_seq_one_letter_code
_entity_poly.pdbx_strand_id
1 'polypeptide(L)'
;MRNTQGWGADRRSSALLALAVAWALILLLLLAPSAVAQAPAPAEPPVRLVRIPGTAPDAIPFTLTIPMESPTLVAGDSAANLAEAQGYYVVRPGDTLFVIARDLGVDMHELAALNAIVDINRIEVGQVLQLPGATGRGEQAAARPQPAVVASDIITARMTVAAQQASPTSPYHNSIWLTYYGRPGIPIMGILGADDPITVTALLREQAARYDAANGPDLSVRPAFHLVYGMATKRPGDDGMHLNYLADDIVMQYIEIGRREGIDVILDIQIGAYTPAESTRRALPFLEYPNVHLAIDPEFAMTVPGQAWPGNPIGYVTAEQVNEVQRVMAEYLREREIAGTRILLVHQFQQSMIENKEDLDSSYPEVALTLSVDGFGSPYAKITKYNALVDDSTPFTAFKLFYDWDVPLLNERQALGSEPGLVGYSIGVTPNMIIYQ
;
A
#
# COMPACT_ATOMS: atom_id res chain seq x y z
N MET A 1 40.20 -89.75 -19.87
CA MET A 1 39.50 -90.81 -19.10
C MET A 1 39.05 -90.22 -17.76
N ARG A 2 37.75 -90.35 -17.43
CA ARG A 2 37.10 -90.29 -16.08
C ARG A 2 37.32 -88.98 -15.29
N ASN A 3 36.34 -88.10 -15.03
CA ASN A 3 34.99 -88.21 -14.48
C ASN A 3 34.88 -88.98 -13.14
N THR A 4 34.67 -88.24 -12.04
CA THR A 4 33.80 -88.48 -10.85
C THR A 4 34.13 -87.39 -9.81
N GLN A 5 33.22 -86.44 -9.50
CA GLN A 5 32.30 -86.45 -8.34
C GLN A 5 33.00 -86.73 -6.99
N GLY A 6 32.82 -85.98 -5.91
CA GLY A 6 31.91 -84.89 -5.57
C GLY A 6 31.72 -84.86 -4.04
N TRP A 7 31.55 -83.64 -3.51
CA TRP A 7 30.77 -83.29 -2.31
C TRP A 7 31.29 -83.62 -0.90
N GLY A 8 31.25 -82.59 -0.05
CA GLY A 8 30.85 -82.73 1.35
C GLY A 8 31.83 -82.15 2.37
N ALA A 9 31.58 -80.92 2.83
CA ALA A 9 31.59 -80.51 4.24
C ALA A 9 31.80 -78.98 4.37
N ASP A 10 30.67 -78.30 4.51
CA ASP A 10 30.44 -77.05 5.25
C ASP A 10 31.36 -75.83 5.04
N ARG A 11 31.03 -75.08 3.98
CA ARG A 11 31.13 -73.60 3.96
C ARG A 11 29.84 -72.93 4.50
N ARG A 12 29.12 -73.59 5.42
CA ARG A 12 27.89 -73.04 6.04
C ARG A 12 28.12 -72.39 7.41
N SER A 13 29.31 -72.51 7.98
CA SER A 13 29.67 -71.91 9.29
C SER A 13 30.29 -70.51 9.21
N SER A 14 30.70 -70.03 8.02
CA SER A 14 31.21 -68.65 7.84
C SER A 14 30.19 -67.66 7.27
N ALA A 15 29.03 -68.13 6.78
CA ALA A 15 27.94 -67.26 6.31
C ALA A 15 26.95 -66.88 7.43
N LEU A 16 26.80 -67.72 8.47
CA LEU A 16 25.91 -67.43 9.60
C LEU A 16 26.54 -66.50 10.66
N LEU A 17 27.87 -66.44 10.78
CA LEU A 17 28.55 -65.45 11.64
C LEU A 17 28.58 -64.04 11.02
N ALA A 18 28.56 -63.91 9.69
CA ALA A 18 28.51 -62.60 9.03
C ALA A 18 27.10 -61.97 9.06
N LEU A 19 26.03 -62.78 9.12
CA LEU A 19 24.64 -62.30 9.21
C LEU A 19 24.20 -61.95 10.65
N ALA A 20 24.81 -62.55 11.68
CA ALA A 20 24.52 -62.20 13.08
C ALA A 20 25.15 -60.85 13.53
N VAL A 21 26.30 -60.47 12.98
CA VAL A 21 26.94 -59.18 13.29
C VAL A 21 26.26 -58.01 12.54
N ALA A 22 25.72 -58.26 11.35
CA ALA A 22 25.01 -57.23 10.57
C ALA A 22 23.62 -56.86 11.14
N TRP A 23 22.91 -57.80 11.79
CA TRP A 23 21.61 -57.50 12.41
C TRP A 23 21.71 -56.89 13.82
N ALA A 24 22.80 -57.13 14.55
CA ALA A 24 23.02 -56.49 15.86
C ALA A 24 23.37 -54.99 15.76
N LEU A 25 23.92 -54.54 14.63
CA LEU A 25 24.22 -53.13 14.37
C LEU A 25 23.01 -52.32 13.84
N ILE A 26 22.01 -52.99 13.25
CA ILE A 26 20.78 -52.33 12.77
C ILE A 26 19.74 -52.18 13.89
N LEU A 27 19.73 -53.06 14.90
CA LEU A 27 18.81 -52.90 16.05
C LEU A 27 19.33 -51.90 17.12
N LEU A 28 20.63 -51.59 17.13
CA LEU A 28 21.21 -50.60 18.06
C LEU A 28 21.07 -49.14 17.59
N LEU A 29 20.60 -48.90 16.36
CA LEU A 29 20.38 -47.56 15.80
C LEU A 29 18.90 -47.12 15.76
N LEU A 30 17.98 -47.94 16.29
CA LEU A 30 16.53 -47.67 16.30
C LEU A 30 15.93 -47.46 17.72
N LEU A 31 16.76 -47.34 18.77
CA LEU A 31 16.30 -47.16 20.16
C LEU A 31 17.02 -46.04 20.94
N ALA A 32 17.78 -45.16 20.30
CA ALA A 32 18.28 -43.97 20.99
C ALA A 32 17.19 -42.87 21.02
N PRO A 33 16.84 -42.32 22.19
CA PRO A 33 15.95 -41.17 22.25
C PRO A 33 16.68 -39.97 21.64
N SER A 34 16.22 -39.50 20.48
CA SER A 34 16.61 -38.19 19.98
C SER A 34 16.02 -37.13 20.91
N ALA A 35 16.76 -36.79 21.96
CA ALA A 35 16.53 -35.57 22.69
C ALA A 35 16.66 -34.43 21.67
N VAL A 36 15.54 -33.77 21.38
CA VAL A 36 15.53 -32.47 20.74
C VAL A 36 16.20 -31.52 21.72
N ALA A 37 17.53 -31.39 21.60
CA ALA A 37 18.23 -30.25 22.13
C ALA A 37 17.78 -29.07 21.28
N GLN A 38 16.87 -28.28 21.84
CA GLN A 38 16.53 -26.95 21.34
C GLN A 38 17.84 -26.20 21.15
N ALA A 39 18.17 -25.86 19.90
CA ALA A 39 19.31 -25.00 19.62
C ALA A 39 19.18 -23.74 20.49
N PRO A 40 20.24 -23.26 21.13
CA PRO A 40 20.19 -21.99 21.84
C PRO A 40 19.67 -20.93 20.86
N ALA A 41 18.72 -20.11 21.31
CA ALA A 41 18.23 -18.99 20.54
C ALA A 41 19.43 -18.23 19.95
N PRO A 42 19.43 -17.90 18.64
CA PRO A 42 20.53 -17.13 18.06
C PRO A 42 20.69 -15.85 18.88
N ALA A 43 21.91 -15.61 19.36
CA ALA A 43 22.24 -14.37 20.06
C ALA A 43 21.81 -13.19 19.19
N GLU A 44 21.04 -12.28 19.76
CA GLU A 44 20.62 -11.05 19.08
C GLU A 44 21.86 -10.36 18.49
N PRO A 45 21.90 -10.10 17.18
CA PRO A 45 23.02 -9.41 16.57
C PRO A 45 23.12 -7.99 17.17
N PRO A 46 24.33 -7.45 17.35
CA PRO A 46 24.51 -6.16 18.01
C PRO A 46 23.80 -5.05 17.22
N VAL A 47 22.81 -4.42 17.86
CA VAL A 47 22.13 -3.23 17.38
C VAL A 47 23.15 -2.10 17.22
N ARG A 48 23.41 -1.67 15.98
CA ARG A 48 24.13 -0.43 15.73
C ARG A 48 23.13 0.69 15.51
N LEU A 49 22.89 1.49 16.55
CA LEU A 49 22.13 2.74 16.48
C LEU A 49 22.81 3.70 15.48
N VAL A 50 22.25 3.83 14.28
CA VAL A 50 22.56 4.95 13.39
C VAL A 50 21.66 6.10 13.80
N ARG A 51 22.25 7.06 14.53
CA ARG A 51 21.58 8.28 14.97
C ARG A 51 21.54 9.27 13.80
N ILE A 52 20.39 9.43 13.16
CA ILE A 52 20.11 10.62 12.33
C ILE A 52 19.44 11.64 13.25
N PRO A 53 19.94 12.89 13.35
CA PRO A 53 19.36 13.88 14.25
C PRO A 53 18.01 14.35 13.70
N GLY A 54 16.93 13.78 14.25
CA GLY A 54 15.54 14.21 14.07
C GLY A 54 14.71 13.55 15.17
N THR A 55 14.32 14.31 16.19
CA THR A 55 13.76 13.78 17.44
C THR A 55 12.25 13.63 17.35
N ALA A 56 11.78 12.44 16.96
CA ALA A 56 10.48 11.93 17.38
C ALA A 56 10.65 10.47 17.82
N PRO A 57 11.22 10.22 19.02
CA PRO A 57 11.57 8.86 19.47
C PRO A 57 10.39 7.90 19.61
N ASP A 58 9.15 8.42 19.66
CA ASP A 58 7.92 7.63 19.87
C ASP A 58 6.99 7.55 18.65
N ALA A 59 7.32 8.27 17.57
CA ALA A 59 6.60 8.09 16.30
C ALA A 59 6.74 6.64 15.87
N ILE A 60 5.65 6.01 15.40
CA ILE A 60 5.78 4.74 14.71
C ILE A 60 6.52 5.10 13.41
N PRO A 61 7.82 4.74 13.23
CA PRO A 61 8.43 4.88 11.91
C PRO A 61 7.52 4.10 10.97
N PHE A 62 7.24 4.62 9.77
CA PHE A 62 6.53 3.86 8.74
C PHE A 62 7.09 2.43 8.73
N THR A 63 6.35 1.52 9.36
CA THR A 63 6.65 0.12 9.51
C THR A 63 5.33 -0.51 9.14
N LEU A 64 5.02 -0.39 7.85
CA LEU A 64 4.34 -1.49 7.19
C LEU A 64 5.11 -2.73 7.63
N THR A 65 4.43 -3.76 8.10
CA THR A 65 5.05 -5.07 8.29
C THR A 65 5.47 -5.57 6.91
N ILE A 66 6.60 -5.08 6.43
CA ILE A 66 7.38 -5.69 5.36
C ILE A 66 7.98 -6.93 6.03
N PRO A 67 7.80 -8.16 5.52
CA PRO A 67 8.74 -9.21 5.85
C PRO A 67 10.14 -8.65 5.62
N MET A 68 10.91 -8.47 6.71
CA MET A 68 12.16 -7.71 6.65
C MET A 68 13.17 -8.40 5.75
N GLU A 69 13.28 -7.91 4.54
CA GLU A 69 14.55 -7.61 3.92
C GLU A 69 14.47 -6.17 3.43
N SER A 70 14.78 -5.20 4.31
CA SER A 70 15.20 -3.89 3.80
C SER A 70 16.47 -4.12 2.99
N PRO A 71 16.52 -3.72 1.71
CA PRO A 71 17.68 -3.95 0.90
C PRO A 71 18.81 -3.08 1.43
N THR A 72 19.84 -3.73 1.96
CA THR A 72 21.18 -3.16 1.79
C THR A 72 21.35 -3.14 0.28
N LEU A 73 21.60 -1.99 -0.36
CA LEU A 73 21.79 -1.91 -1.82
C LEU A 73 22.89 -2.90 -2.24
N VAL A 74 22.49 -4.11 -2.60
CA VAL A 74 23.29 -5.10 -3.32
C VAL A 74 22.92 -4.88 -4.77
N ALA A 75 23.88 -5.00 -5.68
CA ALA A 75 23.69 -4.74 -7.11
C ALA A 75 22.59 -5.59 -7.81
N GLY A 76 21.84 -6.43 -7.08
CA GLY A 76 20.69 -7.20 -7.56
C GLY A 76 19.31 -6.51 -7.48
N ASP A 77 19.08 -5.56 -6.56
CA ASP A 77 17.75 -4.95 -6.37
C ASP A 77 17.32 -4.04 -7.52
N SER A 78 18.28 -3.41 -8.19
CA SER A 78 17.98 -2.66 -9.42
C SER A 78 17.48 -3.59 -10.53
N ALA A 79 17.97 -4.83 -10.61
CA ALA A 79 17.53 -5.78 -11.63
C ALA A 79 16.13 -6.34 -11.32
N ALA A 80 15.80 -6.56 -10.05
CA ALA A 80 14.46 -7.00 -9.62
C ALA A 80 13.40 -5.90 -9.85
N ASN A 81 13.68 -4.66 -9.48
CA ASN A 81 12.78 -3.52 -9.74
C ASN A 81 12.65 -3.22 -11.25
N LEU A 82 13.73 -3.38 -12.03
CA LEU A 82 13.68 -3.27 -13.48
C LEU A 82 12.93 -4.44 -14.15
N ALA A 83 13.01 -5.65 -13.57
CA ALA A 83 12.24 -6.79 -14.03
C ALA A 83 10.74 -6.56 -13.76
N GLU A 84 10.38 -6.06 -12.58
CA GLU A 84 8.99 -5.70 -12.24
C GLU A 84 8.46 -4.58 -13.12
N ALA A 85 9.28 -3.55 -13.36
CA ALA A 85 8.98 -2.50 -14.33
C ALA A 85 8.99 -2.98 -15.81
N GLN A 86 9.37 -4.24 -16.07
CA GLN A 86 9.29 -4.93 -17.38
C GLN A 86 8.19 -6.00 -17.41
N GLY A 87 7.37 -6.10 -16.36
CA GLY A 87 6.26 -7.06 -16.28
C GLY A 87 6.69 -8.41 -15.72
N TYR A 88 7.69 -8.44 -14.85
CA TYR A 88 8.22 -9.64 -14.22
C TYR A 88 8.39 -9.45 -12.71
N TYR A 89 7.78 -10.29 -11.88
CA TYR A 89 7.94 -10.25 -10.43
C TYR A 89 9.03 -11.21 -9.96
N VAL A 90 9.94 -10.76 -9.10
CA VAL A 90 10.95 -11.66 -8.49
C VAL A 90 10.44 -12.12 -7.13
N VAL A 91 10.20 -13.43 -6.99
CA VAL A 91 9.69 -14.06 -5.77
C VAL A 91 10.61 -13.78 -4.59
N ARG A 92 10.06 -13.27 -3.50
CA ARG A 92 10.76 -12.85 -2.29
C ARG A 92 10.59 -13.89 -1.17
N PRO A 93 11.46 -13.91 -0.14
CA PRO A 93 11.26 -14.76 1.02
C PRO A 93 9.89 -14.53 1.67
N GLY A 94 9.11 -15.59 1.83
CA GLY A 94 7.77 -15.54 2.42
C GLY A 94 6.62 -15.39 1.41
N ASP A 95 6.93 -15.20 0.13
CA ASP A 95 5.91 -15.16 -0.91
C ASP A 95 5.27 -16.53 -1.14
N THR A 96 3.97 -16.49 -1.47
CA THR A 96 3.26 -17.60 -2.10
C THR A 96 2.63 -17.09 -3.39
N LEU A 97 2.38 -17.98 -4.35
CA LEU A 97 1.76 -17.58 -5.60
C LEU A 97 0.38 -16.96 -5.37
N PHE A 98 -0.33 -17.41 -4.34
CA PHE A 98 -1.61 -16.86 -3.90
C PHE A 98 -1.47 -15.42 -3.38
N VAL A 99 -0.52 -15.15 -2.48
CA VAL A 99 -0.28 -13.81 -1.93
C VAL A 99 0.15 -12.86 -3.04
N ILE A 100 1.09 -13.27 -3.89
CA ILE A 100 1.53 -12.46 -5.04
C ILE A 100 0.34 -12.13 -5.94
N ALA A 101 -0.46 -13.14 -6.32
CA ALA A 101 -1.59 -12.95 -7.22
C ALA A 101 -2.66 -12.04 -6.62
N ARG A 102 -3.02 -12.26 -5.35
CA ARG A 102 -3.97 -11.44 -4.60
C ARG A 102 -3.51 -10.00 -4.48
N ASP A 103 -2.25 -9.78 -4.10
CA ASP A 103 -1.71 -8.44 -3.84
C ASP A 103 -1.51 -7.65 -5.13
N LEU A 104 -1.21 -8.34 -6.22
CA LEU A 104 -1.13 -7.77 -7.57
C LEU A 104 -2.48 -7.73 -8.28
N GLY A 105 -3.57 -8.22 -7.70
CA GLY A 105 -4.89 -8.23 -8.35
C GLY A 105 -4.95 -9.06 -9.64
N VAL A 106 -4.09 -10.06 -9.81
CA VAL A 106 -4.09 -10.98 -10.96
C VAL A 106 -4.64 -12.36 -10.55
N ASP A 107 -5.17 -13.12 -11.51
CA ASP A 107 -5.63 -14.47 -11.20
C ASP A 107 -4.43 -15.41 -10.93
N MET A 108 -4.47 -16.11 -9.81
CA MET A 108 -3.39 -17.01 -9.39
C MET A 108 -3.17 -18.15 -10.40
N HIS A 109 -4.23 -18.69 -10.99
CA HIS A 109 -4.13 -19.77 -11.97
C HIS A 109 -3.60 -19.25 -13.32
N GLU A 110 -3.97 -18.03 -13.70
CA GLU A 110 -3.41 -17.36 -14.87
C GLU A 110 -1.91 -17.07 -14.69
N LEU A 111 -1.51 -16.53 -13.54
CA LEU A 111 -0.11 -16.31 -13.20
C LEU A 111 0.68 -17.63 -13.17
N ALA A 112 0.09 -18.69 -12.62
CA ALA A 112 0.70 -20.03 -12.63
C ALA A 112 0.88 -20.55 -14.06
N ALA A 113 -0.17 -20.47 -14.87
CA ALA A 113 -0.18 -20.95 -16.24
C ALA A 113 0.83 -20.20 -17.12
N LEU A 114 0.90 -18.87 -16.98
CA LEU A 114 1.84 -18.00 -17.69
C LEU A 114 3.29 -18.36 -17.40
N ASN A 115 3.57 -18.79 -16.16
CA ASN A 115 4.92 -19.14 -15.70
C ASN A 115 5.22 -20.64 -15.72
N ALA A 116 4.35 -21.44 -16.36
CA ALA A 116 4.44 -22.90 -16.39
C ALA A 116 4.61 -23.54 -14.99
N ILE A 117 4.00 -22.94 -13.96
CA ILE A 117 4.02 -23.43 -12.59
C ILE A 117 2.94 -24.51 -12.45
N VAL A 118 3.38 -25.76 -12.31
CA VAL A 118 2.49 -26.92 -12.15
C VAL A 118 1.97 -27.05 -10.72
N ASP A 119 2.83 -26.78 -9.73
CA ASP A 119 2.46 -26.77 -8.31
C ASP A 119 2.44 -25.34 -7.79
N ILE A 120 1.24 -24.79 -7.67
CA ILE A 120 0.99 -23.42 -7.22
C ILE A 120 1.48 -23.14 -5.78
N ASN A 121 1.71 -24.18 -4.99
CA ASN A 121 2.26 -24.04 -3.63
C ASN A 121 3.79 -24.02 -3.61
N ARG A 122 4.43 -24.18 -4.78
CA ARG A 122 5.88 -24.33 -4.88
C ARG A 122 6.46 -23.31 -5.87
N ILE A 123 6.78 -22.14 -5.32
CA ILE A 123 7.62 -21.13 -5.95
C ILE A 123 8.91 -20.96 -5.16
N GLU A 124 10.00 -20.61 -5.84
CA GLU A 124 11.32 -20.49 -5.23
C GLU A 124 11.69 -19.02 -5.05
N VAL A 125 12.32 -18.68 -3.92
CA VAL A 125 12.87 -17.33 -3.73
C VAL A 125 13.88 -17.02 -4.83
N GLY A 126 13.76 -15.86 -5.46
CA GLY A 126 14.54 -15.45 -6.63
C GLY A 126 13.96 -15.92 -7.96
N GLN A 127 12.88 -16.72 -7.96
CA GLN A 127 12.18 -17.09 -9.19
C GLN A 127 11.56 -15.85 -9.83
N VAL A 128 11.74 -15.70 -11.14
CA VAL A 128 11.16 -14.59 -11.90
C VAL A 128 9.84 -15.05 -12.52
N LEU A 129 8.74 -14.40 -12.13
CA LEU A 129 7.39 -14.63 -12.63
C LEU A 129 7.04 -13.57 -13.66
N GLN A 130 6.78 -13.97 -14.90
CA GLN A 130 6.12 -13.13 -15.88
C GLN A 130 4.70 -12.80 -15.42
N LEU A 131 4.37 -11.52 -15.41
CA LEU A 131 3.07 -11.02 -15.01
C LEU A 131 2.14 -10.93 -16.24
N PRO A 132 0.84 -11.25 -16.10
CA PRO A 132 -0.12 -11.11 -17.19
C PRO A 132 -0.08 -9.69 -17.79
N GLY A 133 -0.01 -9.60 -19.12
CA GLY A 133 0.12 -8.34 -19.87
C GLY A 133 1.54 -7.95 -20.32
N ALA A 134 2.58 -8.67 -19.91
CA ALA A 134 3.98 -8.36 -20.23
C ALA A 134 4.40 -8.60 -21.70
N THR A 135 3.54 -9.20 -22.54
CA THR A 135 3.88 -9.54 -23.94
C THR A 135 3.32 -8.56 -24.95
N GLY A 136 4.02 -7.43 -25.10
CA GLY A 136 4.00 -6.69 -26.36
C GLY A 136 4.66 -7.50 -27.47
N ARG A 137 3.84 -8.24 -28.24
CA ARG A 137 3.97 -8.64 -29.67
C ARG A 137 3.76 -10.14 -29.94
N GLY A 138 2.51 -10.48 -30.24
CA GLY A 138 2.13 -11.40 -31.32
C GLY A 138 2.21 -12.90 -31.04
N GLU A 139 1.17 -13.45 -30.40
CA GLU A 139 0.45 -14.63 -30.91
C GLU A 139 -0.86 -14.81 -30.15
N GLN A 140 -1.93 -15.05 -30.91
CA GLN A 140 -3.29 -15.21 -30.41
C GLN A 140 -3.40 -16.42 -29.47
N ALA A 141 -3.57 -16.17 -28.18
CA ALA A 141 -4.27 -17.08 -27.28
C ALA A 141 -5.59 -16.41 -26.90
N ALA A 142 -6.70 -17.15 -27.07
CA ALA A 142 -8.06 -16.65 -26.96
C ALA A 142 -8.35 -16.05 -25.57
N ALA A 143 -8.25 -14.72 -25.49
CA ALA A 143 -8.71 -13.94 -24.35
C ALA A 143 -10.23 -14.08 -24.23
N ARG A 144 -10.72 -14.35 -23.02
CA ARG A 144 -12.05 -13.86 -22.64
C ARG A 144 -12.03 -12.34 -22.86
N PRO A 145 -13.10 -11.73 -23.39
CA PRO A 145 -13.12 -10.29 -23.58
C PRO A 145 -13.12 -9.62 -22.21
N GLN A 146 -11.95 -9.31 -21.68
CA GLN A 146 -11.81 -8.18 -20.79
C GLN A 146 -12.10 -6.96 -21.66
N PRO A 147 -13.05 -6.09 -21.29
CA PRO A 147 -13.32 -4.90 -22.08
C PRO A 147 -11.99 -4.21 -22.32
N ALA A 148 -11.59 -4.09 -23.59
CA ALA A 148 -10.49 -3.22 -23.94
C ALA A 148 -10.86 -1.88 -23.34
N VAL A 149 -10.12 -1.42 -22.32
CA VAL A 149 -10.19 -0.06 -21.83
C VAL A 149 -10.01 0.79 -23.08
N VAL A 150 -11.11 1.35 -23.58
CA VAL A 150 -11.04 2.23 -24.74
C VAL A 150 -10.19 3.38 -24.24
N ALA A 151 -8.96 3.46 -24.72
CA ALA A 151 -8.08 4.58 -24.45
C ALA A 151 -8.77 5.82 -25.01
N SER A 152 -9.54 6.48 -24.15
CA SER A 152 -10.02 7.82 -24.40
C SER A 152 -8.90 8.75 -23.98
N ASP A 153 -8.35 9.49 -24.94
CA ASP A 153 -7.40 10.57 -24.66
C ASP A 153 -8.03 11.67 -23.78
N ILE A 154 -9.37 11.69 -23.70
CA ILE A 154 -10.13 12.61 -22.86
C ILE A 154 -10.11 12.06 -21.42
N ILE A 155 -9.30 12.69 -20.58
CA ILE A 155 -9.13 12.33 -19.16
C ILE A 155 -10.45 12.36 -18.40
N THR A 156 -11.30 13.36 -18.63
CA THR A 156 -12.60 13.50 -17.93
C THR A 156 -13.53 12.32 -18.19
N ALA A 157 -13.51 11.73 -19.39
CA ALA A 157 -14.35 10.57 -19.73
C ALA A 157 -13.94 9.27 -19.01
N ARG A 158 -12.75 9.23 -18.39
CA ARG A 158 -12.26 8.08 -17.64
C ARG A 158 -12.31 8.28 -16.13
N MET A 159 -12.78 9.43 -15.65
CA MET A 159 -13.02 9.62 -14.22
C MET A 159 -14.25 8.83 -13.77
N THR A 160 -14.43 8.64 -12.45
CA THR A 160 -15.62 8.00 -11.90
C THR A 160 -16.91 8.74 -12.29
N VAL A 161 -18.04 8.06 -12.21
CA VAL A 161 -19.36 8.68 -12.47
C VAL A 161 -19.59 9.88 -11.55
N ALA A 162 -19.20 9.77 -10.28
CA ALA A 162 -19.29 10.85 -9.30
C ALA A 162 -18.52 12.11 -9.74
N ALA A 163 -17.34 11.93 -10.31
CA ALA A 163 -16.51 13.02 -10.81
C ALA A 163 -17.06 13.67 -12.08
N GLN A 164 -17.54 12.86 -13.03
CA GLN A 164 -18.16 13.37 -14.26
C GLN A 164 -19.42 14.19 -13.98
N GLN A 165 -20.12 13.89 -12.87
CA GLN A 165 -21.36 14.54 -12.45
C GLN A 165 -21.18 15.50 -11.28
N ALA A 166 -19.94 15.83 -10.91
CA ALA A 166 -19.66 16.70 -9.77
C ALA A 166 -20.38 18.04 -9.91
N SER A 167 -21.12 18.45 -8.87
CA SER A 167 -21.83 19.73 -8.89
C SER A 167 -20.86 20.92 -8.82
N PRO A 168 -21.23 22.13 -9.26
CA PRO A 168 -20.36 23.31 -9.17
C PRO A 168 -19.86 23.67 -7.76
N THR A 169 -20.47 23.11 -6.71
CA THR A 169 -20.08 23.30 -5.31
C THR A 169 -19.14 22.20 -4.81
N SER A 170 -18.96 21.12 -5.57
CA SER A 170 -18.05 20.03 -5.25
C SER A 170 -16.59 20.49 -5.38
N PRO A 171 -15.69 20.06 -4.48
CA PRO A 171 -14.25 20.30 -4.63
C PRO A 171 -13.65 19.65 -5.87
N TYR A 172 -14.36 18.73 -6.53
CA TYR A 172 -13.91 18.00 -7.72
C TYR A 172 -14.52 18.48 -9.04
N HIS A 173 -15.33 19.54 -9.02
CA HIS A 173 -15.91 20.07 -10.25
C HIS A 173 -14.85 20.67 -11.18
N ASN A 174 -14.65 20.02 -12.32
CA ASN A 174 -13.64 20.37 -13.32
C ASN A 174 -12.24 20.57 -12.73
N SER A 175 -11.88 19.72 -11.75
CA SER A 175 -10.60 19.83 -11.08
C SER A 175 -10.02 18.49 -10.65
N ILE A 176 -8.69 18.40 -10.73
CA ILE A 176 -7.88 17.35 -10.10
C ILE A 176 -7.14 17.99 -8.93
N TRP A 177 -6.97 17.22 -7.86
CA TRP A 177 -6.18 17.62 -6.71
C TRP A 177 -4.75 17.10 -6.82
N LEU A 178 -3.80 17.90 -6.40
CA LEU A 178 -2.42 17.49 -6.22
C LEU A 178 -2.00 17.80 -4.79
N THR A 179 -1.60 16.79 -4.04
CA THR A 179 -1.25 16.97 -2.63
C THR A 179 0.16 16.54 -2.34
N TYR A 180 0.79 17.26 -1.42
CA TYR A 180 2.05 16.87 -0.79
C TYR A 180 1.73 16.38 0.61
N TYR A 181 2.15 15.15 0.93
CA TYR A 181 1.86 14.47 2.17
C TYR A 181 3.02 14.57 3.17
N GLY A 182 2.69 14.67 4.45
CA GLY A 182 3.63 14.35 5.52
C GLY A 182 3.45 15.16 6.80
N ARG A 183 4.44 15.08 7.69
CA ARG A 183 4.42 15.78 8.98
C ARG A 183 5.55 16.79 9.07
N PRO A 184 5.24 18.10 9.25
CA PRO A 184 6.27 19.13 9.40
C PRO A 184 7.30 18.77 10.48
N GLY A 185 8.58 18.87 10.12
CA GLY A 185 9.71 18.54 11.01
C GLY A 185 10.06 17.05 11.12
N ILE A 186 9.38 16.16 10.38
CA ILE A 186 9.69 14.72 10.33
C ILE A 186 9.88 14.27 8.87
N PRO A 187 11.09 14.40 8.29
CA PRO A 187 11.35 14.13 6.87
C PRO A 187 10.92 12.73 6.40
N ILE A 188 11.07 11.71 7.26
CA ILE A 188 10.71 10.32 6.92
C ILE A 188 9.19 10.11 6.72
N MET A 189 8.35 11.07 7.13
CA MET A 189 6.90 10.99 6.97
C MET A 189 6.39 11.67 5.69
N GLY A 190 7.28 12.15 4.83
CA GLY A 190 6.95 12.68 3.51
C GLY A 190 7.47 14.09 3.28
N ILE A 191 7.33 14.57 2.05
CA ILE A 191 7.87 15.85 1.57
C ILE A 191 7.52 17.07 2.45
N LEU A 192 6.35 17.10 3.10
CA LEU A 192 6.00 18.19 4.03
C LEU A 192 6.91 18.26 5.27
N GLY A 193 7.56 17.15 5.61
CA GLY A 193 8.51 17.08 6.72
C GLY A 193 9.96 17.36 6.32
N ALA A 194 10.26 17.41 5.02
CA ALA A 194 11.62 17.50 4.50
C ALA A 194 12.17 18.94 4.47
N ASP A 195 11.30 19.92 4.23
CA ASP A 195 11.67 21.33 4.03
C ASP A 195 10.70 22.29 4.72
N ASP A 196 11.02 23.59 4.72
CA ASP A 196 10.17 24.63 5.29
C ASP A 196 8.91 24.89 4.42
N PRO A 197 7.82 25.44 5.00
CA PRO A 197 6.57 25.64 4.29
C PRO A 197 6.69 26.50 3.02
N ILE A 198 7.61 27.48 2.97
CA ILE A 198 7.75 28.36 1.80
C ILE A 198 8.38 27.58 0.65
N THR A 199 9.44 26.82 0.92
CA THR A 199 10.11 25.98 -0.08
C THR A 199 9.14 24.92 -0.62
N VAL A 200 8.44 24.22 0.26
CA VAL A 200 7.45 23.19 -0.11
C VAL A 200 6.29 23.77 -0.93
N THR A 201 5.84 24.99 -0.61
CA THR A 201 4.82 25.72 -1.40
C THR A 201 5.26 25.92 -2.86
N ALA A 202 6.53 26.33 -3.07
CA ALA A 202 7.06 26.56 -4.41
C ALA A 202 7.14 25.25 -5.21
N LEU A 203 7.64 24.17 -4.59
CA LEU A 203 7.71 22.84 -5.20
C LEU A 203 6.32 22.30 -5.58
N LEU A 204 5.34 22.43 -4.67
CA LEU A 204 3.97 21.98 -4.91
C LEU A 204 3.34 22.73 -6.09
N ARG A 205 3.58 24.04 -6.21
CA ARG A 205 3.10 24.82 -7.36
C ARG A 205 3.74 24.40 -8.67
N GLU A 206 5.03 24.11 -8.66
CA GLU A 206 5.74 23.63 -9.85
C GLU A 206 5.19 22.27 -10.30
N GLN A 207 4.98 21.34 -9.36
CA GLN A 207 4.36 20.05 -9.65
C GLN A 207 2.90 20.22 -10.14
N ALA A 208 2.13 21.14 -9.54
CA ALA A 208 0.76 21.43 -9.98
C ALA A 208 0.73 21.93 -11.42
N ALA A 209 1.66 22.81 -11.82
CA ALA A 209 1.76 23.30 -13.18
C ALA A 209 2.11 22.17 -14.19
N ARG A 210 2.90 21.17 -13.79
CA ARG A 210 3.15 19.98 -14.63
C ARG A 210 1.88 19.16 -14.85
N TYR A 211 1.06 18.99 -13.82
CA TYR A 211 -0.23 18.31 -13.95
C TYR A 211 -1.23 19.10 -14.79
N ASP A 212 -1.26 20.44 -14.67
CA ASP A 212 -2.12 21.32 -15.46
C ASP A 212 -1.74 21.25 -16.96
N ALA A 213 -0.45 21.09 -17.27
CA ALA A 213 0.01 20.84 -18.63
C ALA A 213 -0.33 19.43 -19.16
N ALA A 214 -0.59 18.46 -18.26
CA ALA A 214 -0.83 17.06 -18.59
C ALA A 214 -2.32 16.68 -18.63
N ASN A 215 -3.19 17.39 -17.89
CA ASN A 215 -4.59 17.00 -17.66
C ASN A 215 -5.61 17.52 -18.70
N GLY A 216 -5.16 18.33 -19.66
CA GLY A 216 -6.00 18.86 -20.74
C GLY A 216 -6.77 20.14 -20.37
N PRO A 217 -7.51 20.74 -21.31
CA PRO A 217 -8.07 22.09 -21.14
C PRO A 217 -9.29 22.16 -20.21
N ASP A 218 -9.91 21.03 -19.89
CA ASP A 218 -11.20 20.97 -19.18
C ASP A 218 -11.03 20.86 -17.66
N LEU A 219 -9.80 20.68 -17.18
CA LEU A 219 -9.49 20.43 -15.77
C LEU A 219 -8.48 21.43 -15.24
N SER A 220 -8.77 21.97 -14.05
CA SER A 220 -7.81 22.75 -13.28
C SER A 220 -7.12 21.88 -12.24
N VAL A 221 -5.88 22.22 -11.86
CA VAL A 221 -5.20 21.57 -10.74
C VAL A 221 -5.33 22.38 -9.44
N ARG A 222 -5.82 21.72 -8.39
CA ARG A 222 -5.93 22.27 -7.04
C ARG A 222 -4.82 21.72 -6.13
N PRO A 223 -3.81 22.51 -5.76
CA PRO A 223 -2.77 22.08 -4.83
C PRO A 223 -3.28 22.01 -3.39
N ALA A 224 -2.80 21.03 -2.60
CA ALA A 224 -3.08 20.95 -1.17
C ALA A 224 -1.90 20.42 -0.33
N PHE A 225 -1.82 20.86 0.92
CA PHE A 225 -0.98 20.25 1.94
C PHE A 225 -1.75 19.14 2.66
N HIS A 226 -1.29 17.90 2.57
CA HIS A 226 -1.89 16.75 3.25
C HIS A 226 -1.08 16.45 4.52
N LEU A 227 -1.46 17.10 5.61
CA LEU A 227 -0.73 17.08 6.88
C LEU A 227 -1.12 15.88 7.71
N VAL A 228 -0.14 15.12 8.19
CA VAL A 228 -0.36 14.16 9.29
C VAL A 228 -0.63 14.94 10.57
N TYR A 229 -1.90 15.19 10.82
CA TYR A 229 -2.40 15.94 11.97
C TYR A 229 -2.39 15.06 13.20
N GLY A 230 -3.14 13.94 13.18
CA GLY A 230 -3.12 12.94 14.24
C GLY A 230 -2.12 11.83 13.92
N MET A 231 -0.92 11.88 14.49
CA MET A 231 0.12 10.86 14.25
C MET A 231 0.01 9.72 15.26
N ALA A 232 0.00 8.48 14.78
CA ALA A 232 0.04 7.30 15.62
C ALA A 232 1.41 7.10 16.29
N THR A 233 1.39 6.65 17.53
CA THR A 233 2.56 6.52 18.40
C THR A 233 2.63 5.13 19.03
N LYS A 234 3.84 4.60 19.22
CA LYS A 234 4.01 3.27 19.84
C LYS A 234 3.61 3.28 21.29
N ARG A 235 3.94 4.37 22.00
CA ARG A 235 3.59 4.54 23.41
C ARG A 235 2.24 5.25 23.50
N PRO A 236 1.31 4.76 24.34
CA PRO A 236 0.09 5.51 24.59
C PRO A 236 0.43 6.85 25.25
N GLY A 237 -0.31 7.89 24.89
CA GLY A 237 -0.39 9.12 25.69
C GLY A 237 -1.15 8.89 26.99
N ASP A 238 -1.35 9.97 27.77
CA ASP A 238 -2.08 9.91 29.04
C ASP A 238 -3.55 9.46 28.88
N ASP A 239 -4.10 9.64 27.68
CA ASP A 239 -5.46 9.20 27.30
C ASP A 239 -5.54 7.72 26.88
N GLY A 240 -4.40 7.05 26.69
CA GLY A 240 -4.36 5.67 26.21
C GLY A 240 -4.55 5.52 24.69
N MET A 241 -4.66 6.61 23.93
CA MET A 241 -5.22 6.56 22.57
C MET A 241 -4.19 6.46 21.45
N HIS A 242 -2.90 6.44 21.81
CA HIS A 242 -1.79 6.30 20.88
C HIS A 242 -1.72 7.38 19.78
N LEU A 243 -2.27 8.58 20.00
CA LEU A 243 -2.16 9.69 19.06
C LEU A 243 -1.36 10.88 19.62
N ASN A 244 -0.53 11.45 18.76
CA ASN A 244 0.13 12.73 18.97
C ASN A 244 -0.32 13.74 17.89
N TYR A 245 -1.09 14.73 18.31
CA TYR A 245 -1.59 15.76 17.39
C TYR A 245 -0.50 16.79 17.06
N LEU A 246 -0.47 17.24 15.81
CA LEU A 246 0.32 18.40 15.39
C LEU A 246 -0.21 19.62 16.14
N ALA A 247 0.69 20.50 16.57
CA ALA A 247 0.31 21.70 17.31
C ALA A 247 -0.58 22.61 16.45
N ASP A 248 -1.64 23.15 17.07
CA ASP A 248 -2.65 23.95 16.38
C ASP A 248 -2.05 25.20 15.70
N ASP A 249 -0.98 25.79 16.25
CA ASP A 249 -0.26 26.93 15.66
C ASP A 249 0.46 26.57 14.35
N ILE A 250 1.06 25.39 14.29
CA ILE A 250 1.64 24.84 13.05
C ILE A 250 0.53 24.57 12.04
N VAL A 251 -0.59 23.96 12.45
CA VAL A 251 -1.74 23.74 11.56
C VAL A 251 -2.24 25.08 10.98
N MET A 252 -2.40 26.09 11.83
CA MET A 252 -2.81 27.44 11.42
C MET A 252 -1.82 28.08 10.44
N GLN A 253 -0.51 27.88 10.62
CA GLN A 253 0.50 28.37 9.68
C GLN A 253 0.24 27.84 8.25
N TYR A 254 -0.01 26.53 8.10
CA TYR A 254 -0.29 25.93 6.78
C TYR A 254 -1.64 26.38 6.23
N ILE A 255 -2.67 26.54 7.07
CA ILE A 255 -3.98 27.06 6.66
C ILE A 255 -3.84 28.49 6.11
N GLU A 256 -3.11 29.37 6.81
CA GLU A 256 -2.94 30.77 6.43
C GLU A 256 -2.08 30.93 5.17
N ILE A 257 -0.98 30.17 5.05
CA ILE A 257 -0.20 30.08 3.80
C ILE A 257 -1.11 29.61 2.67
N GLY A 258 -1.89 28.54 2.92
CA GLY A 258 -2.80 27.98 1.94
C GLY A 258 -3.81 29.01 1.42
N ARG A 259 -4.47 29.73 2.32
CA ARG A 259 -5.42 30.80 1.96
C ARG A 259 -4.77 31.91 1.13
N ARG A 260 -3.53 32.29 1.45
CA ARG A 260 -2.81 33.34 0.70
C ARG A 260 -2.40 32.87 -0.70
N GLU A 261 -1.99 31.61 -0.82
CA GLU A 261 -1.41 31.05 -2.04
C GLU A 261 -2.42 30.27 -2.91
N GLY A 262 -3.67 30.11 -2.46
CA GLY A 262 -4.68 29.30 -3.14
C GLY A 262 -4.40 27.79 -3.04
N ILE A 263 -3.88 27.35 -1.89
CA ILE A 263 -3.57 25.95 -1.57
C ILE A 263 -4.51 25.49 -0.44
N ASP A 264 -5.07 24.30 -0.60
CA ASP A 264 -5.94 23.68 0.40
C ASP A 264 -5.14 22.88 1.43
N VAL A 265 -5.77 22.43 2.50
CA VAL A 265 -5.16 21.64 3.58
C VAL A 265 -6.05 20.45 3.90
N ILE A 266 -5.47 19.25 3.90
CA ILE A 266 -6.11 18.02 4.34
C ILE A 266 -5.46 17.63 5.67
N LEU A 267 -6.25 17.52 6.73
CA LEU A 267 -5.80 17.05 8.03
C LEU A 267 -6.03 15.55 8.11
N ASP A 268 -4.94 14.80 8.15
CA ASP A 268 -4.91 13.34 8.19
C ASP A 268 -4.80 12.82 9.62
N ILE A 269 -5.63 11.83 9.96
CA ILE A 269 -5.70 11.24 11.29
C ILE A 269 -5.48 9.73 11.20
N GLN A 270 -4.39 9.26 11.79
CA GLN A 270 -4.00 7.85 11.90
C GLN A 270 -4.76 7.07 12.98
N ILE A 271 -5.99 7.49 13.33
CA ILE A 271 -7.00 6.88 14.22
C ILE A 271 -6.53 6.43 15.63
N GLY A 272 -5.49 5.60 15.77
CA GLY A 272 -4.98 5.09 17.03
C GLY A 272 -5.98 4.14 17.67
N ALA A 273 -6.17 4.28 18.99
CA ALA A 273 -7.16 3.48 19.73
C ALA A 273 -8.56 4.12 19.78
N TYR A 274 -8.78 5.27 19.10
CA TYR A 274 -10.10 5.87 18.97
C TYR A 274 -10.97 5.09 17.99
N THR A 275 -12.29 5.27 18.07
CA THR A 275 -13.12 5.02 16.89
C THR A 275 -12.81 6.04 15.78
N PRO A 276 -13.05 5.74 14.49
CA PRO A 276 -12.79 6.70 13.41
C PRO A 276 -13.46 8.06 13.65
N ALA A 277 -14.72 8.08 14.08
CA ALA A 277 -15.46 9.31 14.36
C ALA A 277 -14.94 10.09 15.58
N GLU A 278 -14.49 9.42 16.65
CA GLU A 278 -13.87 10.11 17.78
C GLU A 278 -12.53 10.73 17.39
N SER A 279 -11.74 10.03 16.59
CA SER A 279 -10.41 10.49 16.16
C SER A 279 -10.44 11.82 15.40
N THR A 280 -11.52 12.08 14.65
CA THR A 280 -11.69 13.30 13.84
C THR A 280 -12.24 14.49 14.62
N ARG A 281 -12.80 14.30 15.84
CA ARG A 281 -13.45 15.39 16.60
C ARG A 281 -12.54 16.57 16.86
N ARG A 282 -11.25 16.33 17.11
CA ARG A 282 -10.26 17.40 17.31
C ARG A 282 -9.96 18.21 16.05
N ALA A 283 -10.23 17.66 14.87
CA ALA A 283 -10.01 18.33 13.59
C ALA A 283 -11.21 19.16 13.12
N LEU A 284 -12.43 18.85 13.61
CA LEU A 284 -13.67 19.54 13.20
C LEU A 284 -13.62 21.07 13.31
N PRO A 285 -13.06 21.69 14.38
CA PRO A 285 -12.94 23.14 14.46
C PRO A 285 -12.25 23.79 13.25
N PHE A 286 -11.29 23.11 12.62
CA PHE A 286 -10.60 23.64 11.45
C PHE A 286 -11.46 23.65 10.18
N LEU A 287 -12.61 22.96 10.15
CA LEU A 287 -13.53 23.02 9.01
C LEU A 287 -14.23 24.38 8.85
N GLU A 288 -14.14 25.25 9.86
CA GLU A 288 -14.53 26.66 9.75
C GLU A 288 -13.71 27.39 8.66
N TYR A 289 -12.51 26.89 8.34
CA TYR A 289 -11.73 27.36 7.21
C TYR A 289 -12.17 26.62 5.92
N PRO A 290 -12.58 27.36 4.86
CA PRO A 290 -13.07 26.77 3.62
C PRO A 290 -12.04 25.94 2.85
N ASN A 291 -10.75 26.16 3.11
CA ASN A 291 -9.63 25.45 2.49
C ASN A 291 -9.15 24.27 3.35
N VAL A 292 -9.94 23.79 4.31
CA VAL A 292 -9.59 22.65 5.17
C VAL A 292 -10.52 21.47 4.93
N HIS A 293 -9.93 20.29 4.82
CA HIS A 293 -10.56 18.99 4.61
C HIS A 293 -9.98 17.96 5.57
N LEU A 294 -10.59 16.76 5.65
CA LEU A 294 -10.14 15.70 6.53
C LEU A 294 -9.74 14.43 5.76
N ALA A 295 -8.83 13.69 6.34
CA ALA A 295 -8.50 12.33 5.95
C ALA A 295 -8.43 11.42 7.18
N ILE A 296 -8.75 10.14 7.01
CA ILE A 296 -8.53 9.10 8.00
C ILE A 296 -7.65 8.01 7.41
N ASP A 297 -6.79 7.45 8.26
CA ASP A 297 -5.85 6.40 7.89
C ASP A 297 -6.11 5.12 8.70
N PRO A 298 -7.00 4.23 8.18
CA PRO A 298 -7.36 2.94 8.77
C PRO A 298 -6.18 2.04 9.12
N GLU A 299 -5.02 2.20 8.45
CA GLU A 299 -3.82 1.38 8.69
C GLU A 299 -3.43 1.37 10.17
N PHE A 300 -3.63 2.50 10.84
CA PHE A 300 -3.23 2.75 12.20
C PHE A 300 -4.39 2.63 13.21
N ALA A 301 -5.57 2.17 12.79
CA ALA A 301 -6.65 1.85 13.71
C ALA A 301 -6.29 0.59 14.54
N MET A 302 -6.48 0.64 15.86
CA MET A 302 -6.30 -0.51 16.73
C MET A 302 -7.58 -1.34 16.79
N THR A 303 -7.73 -2.30 15.89
CA THR A 303 -8.97 -3.07 15.72
C THR A 303 -8.95 -4.43 16.43
N VAL A 304 -7.79 -4.91 16.86
CA VAL A 304 -7.65 -6.24 17.46
C VAL A 304 -7.61 -6.16 18.99
N PRO A 305 -8.43 -6.95 19.72
CA PRO A 305 -8.37 -6.99 21.18
C PRO A 305 -6.96 -7.34 21.69
N GLY A 306 -6.42 -6.47 22.56
CA GLY A 306 -5.07 -6.64 23.10
C GLY A 306 -3.93 -6.21 22.18
N GLN A 307 -4.23 -5.55 21.05
CA GLN A 307 -3.22 -4.92 20.20
C GLN A 307 -2.37 -3.93 21.00
N ALA A 308 -1.05 -4.04 20.87
CA ALA A 308 -0.11 -3.30 21.72
C ALA A 308 0.16 -1.87 21.21
N TRP A 309 0.12 -1.65 19.90
CA TRP A 309 0.24 -0.33 19.28
C TRP A 309 -0.37 -0.30 17.87
N PRO A 310 -0.71 0.89 17.34
CA PRO A 310 -1.22 1.08 15.98
C PRO A 310 -0.34 0.49 14.87
N GLY A 311 -0.93 0.11 13.74
CA GLY A 311 -0.20 -0.34 12.55
C GLY A 311 0.38 -1.76 12.63
N ASN A 312 0.25 -2.44 13.78
CA ASN A 312 0.65 -3.84 13.89
C ASN A 312 -0.25 -4.66 14.87
N PRO A 313 -1.14 -5.53 14.35
CA PRO A 313 -1.45 -5.73 12.93
C PRO A 313 -2.07 -4.47 12.28
N ILE A 314 -2.07 -4.44 10.94
CA ILE A 314 -2.70 -3.36 10.16
C ILE A 314 -4.18 -3.26 10.52
N GLY A 315 -4.64 -2.04 10.78
CA GLY A 315 -6.02 -1.72 11.10
C GLY A 315 -6.93 -1.70 9.88
N TYR A 316 -8.23 -1.57 10.15
CA TYR A 316 -9.28 -1.46 9.15
C TYR A 316 -10.45 -0.64 9.72
N VAL A 317 -11.38 -0.27 8.85
CA VAL A 317 -12.66 0.35 9.23
C VAL A 317 -13.81 -0.36 8.51
N THR A 318 -15.03 -0.24 9.04
CA THR A 318 -16.24 -0.64 8.31
C THR A 318 -16.82 0.54 7.53
N ALA A 319 -17.62 0.26 6.50
CA ALA A 319 -18.38 1.30 5.80
C ALA A 319 -19.29 2.10 6.75
N GLU A 320 -19.90 1.44 7.74
CA GLU A 320 -20.67 2.11 8.79
C GLU A 320 -19.83 3.14 9.57
N GLN A 321 -18.59 2.79 9.93
CA GLN A 321 -17.70 3.72 10.63
C GLN A 321 -17.26 4.89 9.74
N VAL A 322 -17.05 4.67 8.43
CA VAL A 322 -16.77 5.75 7.48
C VAL A 322 -17.99 6.66 7.33
N ASN A 323 -19.19 6.10 7.18
CA ASN A 323 -20.45 6.84 7.10
C ASN A 323 -20.72 7.65 8.38
N GLU A 324 -20.33 7.12 9.54
CA GLU A 324 -20.39 7.85 10.80
C GLU A 324 -19.47 9.08 10.82
N VAL A 325 -18.25 8.98 10.28
CA VAL A 325 -17.35 10.15 10.13
C VAL A 325 -17.98 11.19 9.19
N GLN A 326 -18.56 10.76 8.07
CA GLN A 326 -19.28 11.65 7.15
C GLN A 326 -20.43 12.37 7.84
N ARG A 327 -21.24 11.63 8.62
CA ARG A 327 -22.36 12.17 9.38
C ARG A 327 -21.90 13.22 10.39
N VAL A 328 -20.86 12.93 11.16
CA VAL A 328 -20.29 13.87 12.14
C VAL A 328 -19.77 15.14 11.46
N MET A 329 -19.09 15.02 10.32
CA MET A 329 -18.65 16.18 9.54
C MET A 329 -19.84 17.00 9.00
N ALA A 330 -20.84 16.33 8.42
CA ALA A 330 -22.01 16.98 7.85
C ALA A 330 -22.84 17.71 8.91
N GLU A 331 -23.06 17.09 10.08
CA GLU A 331 -23.72 17.73 11.23
C GLU A 331 -22.96 18.96 11.69
N TYR A 332 -21.63 18.86 11.85
CA TYR A 332 -20.80 19.99 12.25
C TYR A 332 -20.93 21.18 11.28
N LEU A 333 -20.92 20.91 9.97
CA LEU A 333 -21.05 21.95 8.94
C LEU A 333 -22.45 22.58 8.94
N ARG A 334 -23.51 21.78 9.07
CA ARG A 334 -24.90 22.27 9.09
C ARG A 334 -25.20 23.10 10.34
N GLU A 335 -24.83 22.62 11.52
CA GLU A 335 -25.09 23.28 12.80
C GLU A 335 -24.43 24.66 12.89
N ARG A 336 -23.30 24.84 12.18
CA ARG A 336 -22.53 26.09 12.16
C ARG A 336 -22.75 26.91 10.90
N GLU A 337 -23.67 26.50 10.03
CA GLU A 337 -23.97 27.18 8.77
C GLU A 337 -22.72 27.38 7.88
N ILE A 338 -21.78 26.43 7.95
CA ILE A 338 -20.54 26.47 7.16
C ILE A 338 -20.85 26.00 5.74
N ALA A 339 -20.66 26.89 4.78
CA ALA A 339 -20.89 26.58 3.38
C ALA A 339 -19.76 25.74 2.75
N GLY A 340 -20.12 25.05 1.66
CA GLY A 340 -19.21 24.30 0.79
C GLY A 340 -19.02 22.84 1.21
N THR A 341 -18.73 22.01 0.23
CA THR A 341 -18.46 20.59 0.42
C THR A 341 -17.01 20.37 0.89
N ARG A 342 -16.78 19.42 1.79
CA ARG A 342 -15.45 19.06 2.30
C ARG A 342 -15.05 17.67 1.84
N ILE A 343 -13.78 17.47 1.52
CA ILE A 343 -13.26 16.14 1.25
C ILE A 343 -13.16 15.38 2.57
N LEU A 344 -13.65 14.14 2.58
CA LEU A 344 -13.24 13.11 3.52
C LEU A 344 -12.47 12.06 2.72
N LEU A 345 -11.17 11.99 2.93
CA LEU A 345 -10.32 11.00 2.28
C LEU A 345 -10.10 9.79 3.20
N VAL A 346 -10.19 8.58 2.66
CA VAL A 346 -9.93 7.33 3.39
C VAL A 346 -8.79 6.59 2.72
N HIS A 347 -7.68 6.38 3.44
CA HIS A 347 -6.55 5.60 2.94
C HIS A 347 -6.86 4.09 2.94
N GLN A 348 -6.47 3.41 1.86
CA GLN A 348 -6.54 1.94 1.73
C GLN A 348 -5.42 1.45 0.82
N PHE A 349 -4.75 0.34 1.16
CA PHE A 349 -3.82 -0.34 0.25
C PHE A 349 -4.15 -1.83 0.02
N GLN A 350 -5.20 -2.33 0.67
CA GLN A 350 -5.76 -3.67 0.50
C GLN A 350 -7.29 -3.61 0.62
N GLN A 351 -7.99 -4.53 -0.05
CA GLN A 351 -9.46 -4.59 -0.04
C GLN A 351 -10.03 -4.74 1.38
N SER A 352 -9.34 -5.46 2.27
CA SER A 352 -9.80 -5.75 3.63
C SER A 352 -9.73 -4.54 4.58
N MET A 353 -9.19 -3.39 4.17
CA MET A 353 -9.10 -2.22 5.04
C MET A 353 -10.42 -1.46 5.18
N ILE A 354 -11.37 -1.68 4.26
CA ILE A 354 -12.73 -1.15 4.33
C ILE A 354 -13.70 -2.34 4.23
N GLU A 355 -14.25 -2.77 5.35
CA GLU A 355 -15.23 -3.86 5.39
C GLU A 355 -16.62 -3.39 4.93
N ASN A 356 -17.33 -4.24 4.17
CA ASN A 356 -18.64 -3.96 3.57
C ASN A 356 -18.63 -2.66 2.75
N LYS A 357 -17.58 -2.48 1.94
CA LYS A 357 -17.32 -1.26 1.15
C LYS A 357 -18.50 -0.85 0.26
N GLU A 358 -19.31 -1.81 -0.18
CA GLU A 358 -20.55 -1.62 -0.94
C GLU A 358 -21.61 -0.77 -0.20
N ASP A 359 -21.53 -0.69 1.13
CA ASP A 359 -22.44 0.08 1.99
C ASP A 359 -21.96 1.53 2.23
N LEU A 360 -20.88 1.98 1.57
CA LEU A 360 -20.42 3.37 1.66
C LEU A 360 -21.47 4.32 1.09
N ASP A 361 -21.92 5.26 1.91
CA ASP A 361 -22.94 6.22 1.55
C ASP A 361 -22.30 7.49 0.96
N SER A 362 -22.50 7.70 -0.34
CA SER A 362 -22.01 8.88 -1.07
C SER A 362 -23.07 9.97 -1.23
N SER A 363 -24.17 9.92 -0.47
CA SER A 363 -25.29 10.85 -0.60
C SER A 363 -25.16 12.12 0.25
N TYR A 364 -24.13 12.25 1.09
CA TYR A 364 -23.89 13.44 1.90
C TYR A 364 -23.47 14.64 1.03
N PRO A 365 -24.31 15.68 0.85
CA PRO A 365 -23.96 16.81 -0.01
C PRO A 365 -22.81 17.66 0.56
N GLU A 366 -22.60 17.62 1.87
CA GLU A 366 -21.52 18.33 2.56
C GLU A 366 -20.16 17.61 2.46
N VAL A 367 -20.14 16.33 2.07
CA VAL A 367 -18.91 15.50 2.11
C VAL A 367 -18.65 14.85 0.75
N ALA A 368 -17.49 15.17 0.16
CA ALA A 368 -16.97 14.47 -1.00
C ALA A 368 -16.09 13.30 -0.53
N LEU A 369 -16.72 12.12 -0.38
CA LEU A 369 -16.02 10.90 0.01
C LEU A 369 -15.01 10.50 -1.06
N THR A 370 -13.74 10.35 -0.65
CA THR A 370 -12.62 10.04 -1.53
C THR A 370 -11.86 8.83 -1.04
N LEU A 371 -11.63 7.84 -1.88
CA LEU A 371 -10.84 6.66 -1.54
C LEU A 371 -9.43 6.77 -2.12
N SER A 372 -8.43 6.78 -1.24
CA SER A 372 -7.02 6.83 -1.64
C SER A 372 -6.43 5.42 -1.70
N VAL A 373 -5.92 5.04 -2.87
CA VAL A 373 -5.11 3.84 -3.00
C VAL A 373 -3.67 4.16 -2.65
N ASP A 374 -3.22 3.54 -1.56
CA ASP A 374 -1.90 3.64 -0.99
C ASP A 374 -1.04 2.41 -1.34
N GLY A 375 0.27 2.53 -1.12
CA GLY A 375 1.27 1.50 -1.40
C GLY A 375 2.31 1.94 -2.42
N PHE A 376 3.50 1.39 -2.26
CA PHE A 376 4.68 1.72 -3.05
C PHE A 376 5.14 0.53 -3.91
N GLY A 377 6.00 0.82 -4.88
CA GLY A 377 6.69 -0.20 -5.65
C GLY A 377 6.81 0.16 -7.13
N SER A 378 6.94 -0.86 -7.97
CA SER A 378 7.03 -0.66 -9.42
C SER A 378 5.74 -0.05 -9.99
N PRO A 379 5.83 0.68 -11.13
CA PRO A 379 4.67 1.13 -11.90
C PRO A 379 3.58 0.07 -12.07
N TYR A 380 3.98 -1.16 -12.41
CA TYR A 380 3.04 -2.27 -12.57
C TYR A 380 2.28 -2.56 -11.27
N ALA A 381 2.99 -2.79 -10.16
CA ALA A 381 2.37 -3.14 -8.88
C ALA A 381 1.38 -2.07 -8.42
N LYS A 382 1.72 -0.79 -8.63
CA LYS A 382 0.83 0.33 -8.26
C LYS A 382 -0.40 0.43 -9.13
N ILE A 383 -0.22 0.38 -10.45
CA ILE A 383 -1.35 0.52 -11.38
C ILE A 383 -2.31 -0.66 -11.21
N THR A 384 -1.81 -1.89 -11.08
CA THR A 384 -2.68 -3.06 -10.92
C THR A 384 -3.41 -3.04 -9.59
N LYS A 385 -2.76 -2.65 -8.49
CA LYS A 385 -3.42 -2.44 -7.20
C LYS A 385 -4.53 -1.39 -7.30
N TYR A 386 -4.25 -0.25 -7.93
CA TYR A 386 -5.25 0.80 -8.10
C TYR A 386 -6.45 0.30 -8.92
N ASN A 387 -6.20 -0.34 -10.07
CA ASN A 387 -7.25 -0.90 -10.92
C ASN A 387 -8.04 -2.04 -10.25
N ALA A 388 -7.46 -2.73 -9.25
CA ALA A 388 -8.15 -3.76 -8.47
C ALA A 388 -9.02 -3.21 -7.32
N LEU A 389 -8.82 -1.94 -6.95
CA LEU A 389 -9.53 -1.28 -5.83
C LEU A 389 -10.52 -0.20 -6.30
N VAL A 390 -10.45 0.18 -7.58
CA VAL A 390 -11.17 1.29 -8.17
C VAL A 390 -11.84 0.88 -9.47
N ASP A 391 -13.12 1.23 -9.58
CA ASP A 391 -13.92 1.17 -10.80
C ASP A 391 -14.67 2.50 -11.01
N ASP A 392 -15.50 2.59 -12.04
CA ASP A 392 -16.25 3.81 -12.38
C ASP A 392 -17.37 4.14 -11.37
N SER A 393 -17.81 3.15 -10.58
CA SER A 393 -18.83 3.27 -9.54
C SER A 393 -18.28 3.71 -8.19
N THR A 394 -16.97 3.62 -8.01
CA THR A 394 -16.26 4.14 -6.85
C THR A 394 -16.58 5.64 -6.69
N PRO A 395 -16.58 6.20 -5.45
CA PRO A 395 -16.72 7.64 -5.21
C PRO A 395 -15.61 8.48 -5.86
N PHE A 396 -15.13 9.54 -5.22
CA PHE A 396 -13.91 10.18 -5.70
C PHE A 396 -12.69 9.29 -5.38
N THR A 397 -11.65 9.36 -6.18
CA THR A 397 -10.48 8.47 -6.05
C THR A 397 -9.19 9.25 -5.94
N ALA A 398 -8.24 8.74 -5.16
CA ALA A 398 -6.89 9.26 -5.09
C ALA A 398 -5.85 8.17 -5.36
N PHE A 399 -4.74 8.57 -5.97
CA PHE A 399 -3.60 7.70 -6.27
C PHE A 399 -2.34 8.28 -5.64
N LYS A 400 -1.73 7.52 -4.73
CA LYS A 400 -0.56 7.97 -3.98
C LYS A 400 0.73 7.51 -4.64
N LEU A 401 1.73 8.38 -4.67
CA LEU A 401 3.05 8.24 -5.25
C LEU A 401 4.11 8.50 -4.19
N PHE A 402 5.22 7.78 -4.24
CA PHE A 402 6.27 7.79 -3.23
C PHE A 402 7.62 8.09 -3.88
N TYR A 403 8.23 9.24 -3.55
CA TYR A 403 9.48 9.66 -4.20
C TYR A 403 10.63 8.66 -4.01
N ASP A 404 10.77 8.13 -2.80
CA ASP A 404 11.89 7.26 -2.44
C ASP A 404 11.61 5.76 -2.67
N TRP A 405 10.36 5.38 -2.88
CA TRP A 405 9.94 3.96 -2.92
C TRP A 405 9.30 3.53 -4.23
N ASP A 406 8.87 4.45 -5.10
CA ASP A 406 8.36 4.11 -6.42
C ASP A 406 9.49 4.13 -7.44
N VAL A 407 9.82 2.95 -7.97
CA VAL A 407 10.96 2.77 -8.87
C VAL A 407 10.54 2.11 -10.18
N PRO A 408 10.56 2.85 -11.31
CA PRO A 408 10.63 4.31 -11.38
C PRO A 408 9.29 4.97 -10.99
N LEU A 409 9.38 6.22 -10.56
CA LEU A 409 8.22 7.07 -10.30
C LEU A 409 7.45 7.33 -11.61
N LEU A 410 6.12 7.22 -11.56
CA LEU A 410 5.26 7.57 -12.70
C LEU A 410 5.33 9.07 -12.99
N ASN A 411 5.38 9.42 -14.27
CA ASN A 411 5.21 10.81 -14.69
C ASN A 411 3.74 11.24 -14.61
N GLU A 412 3.47 12.53 -14.84
CA GLU A 412 2.13 13.11 -14.71
C GLU A 412 1.11 12.45 -15.64
N ARG A 413 1.45 12.21 -16.92
CA ARG A 413 0.56 11.58 -17.89
C ARG A 413 0.22 10.15 -17.53
N GLN A 414 1.19 9.41 -16.98
CA GLN A 414 1.02 8.04 -16.51
C GLN A 414 0.18 7.97 -15.24
N ALA A 415 0.40 8.88 -14.28
CA ALA A 415 -0.39 8.99 -13.06
C ALA A 415 -1.84 9.42 -13.31
N LEU A 416 -2.11 10.13 -14.42
CA LEU A 416 -3.46 10.41 -14.92
C LEU A 416 -4.03 9.28 -15.80
N GLY A 417 -3.23 8.24 -16.07
CA GLY A 417 -3.54 7.13 -16.97
C GLY A 417 -3.56 7.51 -18.46
N SER A 418 -3.33 8.77 -18.82
CA SER A 418 -3.39 9.26 -20.22
C SER A 418 -2.28 8.71 -21.10
N GLU A 419 -1.23 8.18 -20.48
CA GLU A 419 -0.21 7.37 -21.13
C GLU A 419 -0.06 6.05 -20.36
N PRO A 420 0.30 4.95 -21.05
CA PRO A 420 0.68 3.74 -20.36
C PRO A 420 1.92 3.94 -19.50
N GLY A 421 1.95 3.24 -18.36
CA GLY A 421 3.16 3.05 -17.58
C GLY A 421 4.23 2.29 -18.37
N LEU A 422 5.36 2.02 -17.71
CA LEU A 422 6.29 1.01 -18.21
C LEU A 422 5.52 -0.32 -18.34
N VAL A 423 5.77 -1.07 -19.42
CA VAL A 423 5.06 -2.32 -19.82
C VAL A 423 3.68 -2.13 -20.51
N GLY A 424 3.25 -0.93 -20.88
CA GLY A 424 2.01 -0.79 -21.67
C GLY A 424 0.72 -0.98 -20.85
N TYR A 425 0.82 -0.96 -19.52
CA TYR A 425 -0.31 -1.05 -18.58
C TYR A 425 -0.69 0.35 -18.10
N SER A 426 -1.98 0.69 -18.09
CA SER A 426 -2.46 2.04 -17.78
C SER A 426 -3.43 2.05 -16.60
N ILE A 427 -3.51 3.18 -15.91
CA ILE A 427 -4.59 3.44 -14.96
C ILE A 427 -5.91 3.47 -15.75
N GLY A 428 -6.87 2.64 -15.33
CA GLY A 428 -8.16 2.49 -15.99
C GLY A 428 -9.10 3.66 -15.71
N VAL A 429 -9.20 4.06 -14.44
CA VAL A 429 -10.02 5.19 -13.97
C VAL A 429 -9.12 6.34 -13.56
N THR A 430 -9.21 7.49 -14.23
CA THR A 430 -8.35 8.64 -13.88
C THR A 430 -8.61 9.10 -12.44
N PRO A 431 -7.58 9.17 -11.58
CA PRO A 431 -7.71 9.65 -10.21
C PRO A 431 -8.19 11.10 -10.16
N ASN A 432 -9.03 11.41 -9.17
CA ASN A 432 -9.42 12.78 -8.85
C ASN A 432 -8.36 13.54 -8.04
N MET A 433 -7.46 12.80 -7.40
CA MET A 433 -6.38 13.35 -6.58
C MET A 433 -5.11 12.54 -6.75
N ILE A 434 -3.97 13.22 -6.87
CA ILE A 434 -2.64 12.62 -6.79
C ILE A 434 -1.97 13.08 -5.50
N ILE A 435 -1.44 12.13 -4.73
CA ILE A 435 -0.77 12.40 -3.46
C ILE A 435 0.71 12.05 -3.63
N TYR A 436 1.62 12.98 -3.38
CA TYR A 436 3.06 12.70 -3.31
C TYR A 436 3.52 12.63 -1.87
N GLN A 437 4.19 11.54 -1.52
CA GLN A 437 4.85 11.33 -0.23
C GLN A 437 6.36 11.26 -0.39
#